data_AF-V5G862-F1
#
_entry.id   AF-V5G862-F1
#
_cell.length_a   1.000
_cell.length_b   1.000
_cell.length_c   1.000
_cell.angle_alpha   90.00
_cell.angle_beta   90.00
_cell.angle_gamma   90.00
#
_symmetry.space_group_name_H-M   'P 1'
#
loop_
_entity.id
_entity.type
_entity.pdbx_description
1 polymer ?
#
loop_
_entity_poly.entity_id
_entity_poly.type
_entity_poly.pdbx_seq_one_letter_code
_entity_poly.pdbx_strand_id
1 'polypeptide(L)'
;LPYRVLLKADLKLEKTPRNVVTHKWLPQQDILRHPNLKLFVTQGGLQSLQEAVYNAVPLVGIPFLGDQIANVNRMVKKGYGLKLNKNDVTRESLKRVVLEVMNNPKYSEKVRELSAIYREEEMPSLEKAIWWTEYVIRHKGGRHLRSVAVDMPSWKYFMLDVIGLLLSVLVLFTFTCYKITKTS
;
A
#
# COMPACT_ATOMS: atom_id res chain seq x y z
N LEU A 1 15.48 3.08 -24.91
CA LEU A 1 15.45 4.40 -24.24
C LEU A 1 16.88 4.71 -23.81
N PRO A 2 17.37 5.96 -23.87
CA PRO A 2 18.74 6.32 -23.49
C PRO A 2 18.94 6.36 -21.96
N TYR A 3 18.30 5.45 -21.22
CA TYR A 3 18.33 5.39 -19.77
C TYR A 3 18.94 4.07 -19.31
N ARG A 4 19.69 4.12 -18.21
CA ARG A 4 20.11 2.92 -17.49
C ARG A 4 18.91 2.39 -16.69
N VAL A 5 18.62 1.11 -16.84
CA VAL A 5 17.52 0.43 -16.15
C VAL A 5 18.13 -0.54 -15.16
N LEU A 6 17.77 -0.38 -13.89
CA LEU A 6 18.05 -1.39 -12.87
C LEU A 6 16.82 -2.29 -12.75
N LEU A 7 17.01 -3.58 -12.97
CA LEU A 7 15.94 -4.58 -12.92
C LEU A 7 16.25 -5.60 -11.83
N LYS A 8 15.39 -5.68 -10.83
CA LYS A 8 15.41 -6.78 -9.86
C LYS A 8 14.80 -8.02 -10.53
N ALA A 9 15.61 -9.06 -10.74
CA ALA A 9 15.17 -10.30 -11.37
C ALA A 9 15.89 -11.50 -10.74
N ASP A 10 15.13 -12.55 -10.41
CA ASP A 10 15.69 -13.82 -9.91
C ASP A 10 16.27 -14.69 -11.03
N LEU A 11 15.88 -14.42 -12.29
CA LEU A 11 16.29 -15.19 -13.46
C LEU A 11 17.37 -14.48 -14.26
N LYS A 12 18.31 -15.26 -14.78
CA LYS A 12 19.35 -14.77 -15.68
C LYS A 12 18.72 -14.59 -17.07
N LEU A 13 18.56 -13.33 -17.49
CA LEU A 13 18.04 -13.02 -18.83
C LEU A 13 19.14 -13.27 -19.87
N GLU A 14 18.89 -14.16 -20.83
CA GLU A 14 19.89 -14.60 -21.82
C GLU A 14 20.39 -13.46 -22.73
N LYS A 15 19.55 -12.45 -22.99
CA LYS A 15 19.87 -11.30 -23.86
C LYS A 15 19.48 -10.00 -23.18
N THR A 16 20.36 -9.50 -22.33
CA THR A 16 20.16 -8.25 -21.61
C THR A 16 20.89 -7.10 -22.33
N PRO A 17 20.20 -6.01 -22.73
CA PRO A 17 20.86 -4.85 -23.34
C PRO A 17 21.91 -4.23 -22.41
N ARG A 18 22.96 -3.60 -22.96
CA ARG A 18 24.06 -2.97 -22.18
C ARG A 18 23.60 -1.91 -21.16
N ASN A 19 22.45 -1.28 -21.40
CA ASN A 19 21.88 -0.27 -20.52
C ASN A 19 20.95 -0.86 -19.44
N VAL A 20 20.79 -2.18 -19.37
CA VAL A 20 19.95 -2.87 -18.39
C VAL A 20 20.85 -3.69 -17.48
N VAL A 21 20.82 -3.40 -16.19
CA VAL A 21 21.58 -4.11 -15.16
C VAL A 21 20.60 -4.95 -14.36
N THR A 22 20.81 -6.26 -14.34
CA THR A 22 19.97 -7.22 -13.62
C THR A 22 20.68 -7.72 -12.37
N HIS A 23 19.97 -7.71 -11.24
CA HIS A 23 20.45 -8.32 -10.00
C HIS A 23 19.30 -9.00 -9.25
N LYS A 24 19.61 -10.09 -8.55
CA LYS A 24 18.65 -10.78 -7.68
C LYS A 24 18.21 -9.89 -6.52
N TRP A 25 19.15 -9.14 -5.96
CA TRP A 25 18.93 -8.24 -4.86
C TRP A 25 19.52 -6.86 -5.19
N LEU A 26 18.76 -5.82 -4.86
CA LEU A 26 19.13 -4.42 -5.05
C LEU A 26 18.78 -3.65 -3.76
N PRO A 27 19.65 -2.74 -3.28
CA PRO A 27 19.36 -1.90 -2.13
C PRO A 27 18.35 -0.81 -2.51
N GLN A 28 17.06 -1.15 -2.49
CA GLN A 28 15.97 -0.29 -2.99
C GLN A 28 15.99 1.10 -2.35
N GLN A 29 16.20 1.21 -1.03
CA GLN A 29 16.20 2.49 -0.33
C GLN A 29 17.34 3.39 -0.79
N ASP A 30 18.54 2.85 -0.98
CA ASP A 30 19.69 3.61 -1.46
C ASP A 30 19.50 4.04 -2.92
N ILE A 31 18.91 3.17 -3.75
CA ILE A 31 18.57 3.49 -5.14
C ILE A 31 17.52 4.60 -5.19
N LEU A 32 16.47 4.54 -4.36
CA LEU A 32 15.44 5.58 -4.29
C LEU A 32 15.99 6.92 -3.81
N ARG A 33 17.02 6.93 -2.97
CA ARG A 33 17.72 8.13 -2.52
C ARG A 33 18.68 8.70 -3.56
N HIS A 34 19.00 7.97 -4.63
CA HIS A 34 20.01 8.36 -5.58
C HIS A 34 19.52 9.54 -6.46
N PRO A 35 20.27 10.65 -6.59
CA PRO A 35 19.80 11.88 -7.24
C PRO A 35 19.50 11.73 -8.74
N ASN A 36 20.11 10.73 -9.39
CA ASN A 36 19.88 10.44 -10.81
C ASN A 36 18.69 9.50 -11.07
N LEU A 37 18.01 8.99 -10.05
CA LEU A 37 16.83 8.17 -10.26
C LEU A 37 15.68 9.05 -10.79
N LYS A 38 15.10 8.66 -11.92
CA LYS A 38 14.05 9.44 -12.59
C LYS A 38 12.65 8.87 -12.43
N LEU A 39 12.54 7.56 -12.24
CA LEU A 39 11.27 6.85 -12.23
C LEU A 39 11.45 5.54 -11.47
N PHE A 40 10.43 5.15 -10.71
CA PHE A 40 10.34 3.82 -10.12
C PHE A 40 9.12 3.07 -10.66
N VAL A 41 9.34 1.87 -11.23
CA VAL A 41 8.28 0.97 -11.68
C VAL A 41 8.09 -0.11 -10.62
N THR A 42 6.87 -0.26 -10.11
CA THR A 42 6.58 -1.15 -8.98
C THR A 42 5.23 -1.83 -9.12
N GLN A 43 5.06 -2.97 -8.45
CA GLN A 43 3.73 -3.59 -8.29
C GLN A 43 2.78 -2.76 -7.41
N GLY A 44 3.29 -1.79 -6.65
CA GLY A 44 2.47 -0.90 -5.83
C GLY A 44 2.20 -1.42 -4.41
N GLY A 45 3.15 -2.15 -3.84
CA GLY A 45 3.15 -2.41 -2.40
C GLY A 45 3.22 -1.10 -1.60
N LEU A 46 2.49 -1.01 -0.49
CA LEU A 46 2.34 0.23 0.28
C LEU A 46 3.69 0.83 0.70
N GLN A 47 4.59 0.00 1.22
CA GLN A 47 5.93 0.45 1.64
C GLN A 47 6.74 1.00 0.46
N SER A 48 6.73 0.34 -0.70
CA SER A 48 7.42 0.82 -1.90
C SER A 48 6.89 2.19 -2.35
N LEU A 49 5.58 2.42 -2.26
CA LEU A 49 5.01 3.73 -2.58
C LEU A 49 5.42 4.79 -1.57
N GLN A 50 5.42 4.47 -0.27
CA GLN A 50 5.85 5.40 0.78
C GLN A 50 7.32 5.78 0.64
N GLU A 51 8.22 4.81 0.40
CA GLU A 51 9.64 5.07 0.19
C GLU A 51 9.89 5.94 -1.06
N ALA A 52 9.13 5.73 -2.13
CA ALA A 52 9.24 6.55 -3.34
C ALA A 52 8.74 7.99 -3.12
N VAL A 53 7.59 8.16 -2.44
CA VAL A 53 7.08 9.48 -2.06
C VAL A 53 8.05 10.19 -1.12
N TYR A 54 8.57 9.48 -0.11
CA TYR A 54 9.58 10.02 0.80
C TYR A 54 10.77 10.55 0.01
N ASN A 55 11.23 9.88 -1.03
CA ASN A 55 12.37 10.30 -1.86
C ASN A 55 12.01 11.18 -3.07
N ALA A 56 10.76 11.66 -3.19
CA ALA A 56 10.28 12.48 -4.30
C ALA A 56 10.49 11.83 -5.69
N VAL A 57 10.32 10.51 -5.78
CA VAL A 57 10.48 9.73 -7.02
C VAL A 57 9.10 9.41 -7.62
N PRO A 58 8.80 9.85 -8.86
CA PRO A 58 7.53 9.55 -9.49
C PRO A 58 7.44 8.07 -9.90
N LEU A 59 6.21 7.59 -10.07
CA LEU A 59 5.93 6.14 -10.11
C LEU A 59 5.14 5.68 -11.34
N VAL A 60 5.42 4.44 -11.75
CA VAL A 60 4.52 3.63 -12.58
C VAL A 60 4.14 2.38 -11.79
N GLY A 61 2.84 2.19 -11.57
CA GLY A 61 2.28 1.06 -10.84
C GLY A 61 1.73 -0.01 -11.77
N ILE A 62 2.16 -1.27 -11.57
CA ILE A 62 1.65 -2.46 -12.28
C ILE A 62 1.07 -3.44 -11.26
N PRO A 63 -0.15 -3.22 -10.75
CA PRO A 63 -0.70 -4.01 -9.65
C PRO A 63 -1.07 -5.43 -10.09
N PHE A 64 -0.73 -6.43 -9.27
CA PHE A 64 -1.00 -7.84 -9.56
C PHE A 64 -2.23 -8.38 -8.82
N LEU A 65 -2.33 -8.14 -7.51
CA LEU A 65 -3.46 -8.58 -6.68
C LEU A 65 -3.63 -7.74 -5.40
N GLY A 66 -4.78 -7.92 -4.74
CA GLY A 66 -5.00 -7.49 -3.36
C GLY A 66 -4.91 -5.98 -3.16
N ASP A 67 -4.23 -5.59 -2.08
CA ASP A 67 -4.04 -4.20 -1.65
C ASP A 67 -3.32 -3.34 -2.70
N GLN A 68 -2.45 -3.94 -3.52
CA GLN A 68 -1.72 -3.26 -4.59
C GLN A 68 -2.64 -2.48 -5.53
N ILE A 69 -3.82 -3.04 -5.86
CA ILE A 69 -4.79 -2.38 -6.75
C ILE A 69 -5.28 -1.08 -6.11
N ALA A 70 -5.67 -1.13 -4.84
CA ALA A 70 -6.13 0.04 -4.09
C ALA A 70 -5.02 1.07 -3.91
N ASN A 71 -3.81 0.62 -3.59
CA ASN A 71 -2.61 1.45 -3.43
C ASN A 71 -2.28 2.21 -4.72
N VAL A 72 -2.21 1.52 -5.86
CA VAL A 72 -1.94 2.12 -7.17
C VAL A 72 -3.06 3.07 -7.60
N ASN A 73 -4.33 2.71 -7.38
CA ASN A 73 -5.45 3.62 -7.66
C ASN A 73 -5.36 4.91 -6.82
N ARG A 74 -4.96 4.80 -5.54
CA ARG A 74 -4.74 5.97 -4.68
C ARG A 74 -3.55 6.80 -5.16
N MET A 75 -2.48 6.18 -5.64
CA MET A 75 -1.35 6.87 -6.26
C MET A 75 -1.79 7.70 -7.48
N VAL A 76 -2.54 7.08 -8.40
CA VAL A 76 -3.07 7.78 -9.59
C VAL A 76 -3.99 8.92 -9.18
N LYS A 77 -4.91 8.69 -8.24
CA LYS A 77 -5.82 9.73 -7.72
C LYS A 77 -5.07 10.92 -7.11
N LYS A 78 -3.95 10.66 -6.43
CA LYS A 78 -3.08 11.70 -5.87
C LYS A 78 -2.16 12.37 -6.90
N GLY A 79 -2.04 11.80 -8.11
CA GLY A 79 -1.39 12.45 -9.26
C GLY A 79 0.13 12.32 -9.34
N TYR A 80 0.76 11.45 -8.54
CA TYR A 80 2.23 11.29 -8.53
C TYR A 80 2.73 10.06 -9.31
N GLY A 81 1.84 9.44 -10.10
CA GLY A 81 2.19 8.32 -10.97
C GLY A 81 1.03 7.84 -11.84
N LEU A 82 1.34 6.88 -12.70
CA LEU A 82 0.37 6.23 -13.59
C LEU A 82 0.22 4.74 -13.30
N LYS A 83 -0.97 4.20 -13.58
CA LYS A 83 -1.26 2.77 -13.54
C LYS A 83 -1.12 2.17 -14.93
N LEU A 84 -0.43 1.04 -15.02
CA LEU A 84 -0.49 0.14 -16.17
C LEU A 84 -1.08 -1.19 -15.69
N ASN A 85 -2.16 -1.64 -16.32
CA ASN A 85 -2.78 -2.91 -15.96
C ASN A 85 -1.88 -4.06 -16.42
N LYS A 86 -1.72 -5.09 -15.58
CA LYS A 86 -0.89 -6.28 -15.89
C LYS A 86 -1.29 -6.96 -17.20
N ASN A 87 -2.59 -6.95 -17.53
CA ASN A 87 -3.11 -7.57 -18.75
C ASN A 87 -2.83 -6.74 -20.01
N ASP A 88 -2.51 -5.45 -19.84
CA ASP A 88 -2.29 -4.49 -20.93
C ASP A 88 -0.79 -4.17 -21.11
N VAL A 89 0.10 -4.94 -20.48
CA VAL A 89 1.55 -4.73 -20.56
C VAL A 89 2.06 -5.21 -21.92
N THR A 90 2.32 -4.24 -22.79
CA THR A 90 3.03 -4.41 -24.05
C THR A 90 4.26 -3.51 -24.05
N ARG A 91 5.15 -3.72 -25.02
CA ARG A 91 6.32 -2.84 -25.21
C ARG A 91 5.90 -1.39 -25.39
N GLU A 92 4.84 -1.17 -26.17
CA GLU A 92 4.30 0.14 -26.53
C GLU A 92 3.62 0.80 -25.34
N SER A 93 2.80 0.05 -24.58
CA SER A 93 2.10 0.59 -23.42
C SER A 93 3.07 0.96 -22.31
N LEU A 94 4.04 0.09 -22.01
CA LEU A 94 5.07 0.37 -21.02
C LEU A 94 5.93 1.57 -21.42
N LYS A 95 6.40 1.62 -22.68
CA LYS A 95 7.18 2.76 -23.18
C LYS A 95 6.40 4.06 -23.08
N ARG A 96 5.11 4.06 -23.45
CA ARG A 96 4.25 5.23 -23.38
C ARG A 96 4.11 5.75 -21.96
N VAL A 97 3.76 4.88 -21.01
CA VAL A 97 3.53 5.27 -19.61
C VAL A 97 4.83 5.73 -18.95
N VAL A 98 5.96 5.06 -19.21
CA VAL A 98 7.27 5.49 -18.72
C VAL A 98 7.64 6.87 -19.23
N LEU A 99 7.51 7.12 -20.54
CA LEU A 99 7.83 8.42 -21.13
C LEU A 99 6.89 9.52 -20.65
N GLU A 100 5.60 9.22 -20.49
CA GLU A 100 4.61 10.15 -19.94
C GLU A 100 5.02 10.59 -18.53
N VAL A 101 5.30 9.65 -17.62
CA VAL A 101 5.67 10.00 -16.23
C VAL A 101 7.02 10.71 -16.15
N MET A 102 7.98 10.36 -17.01
CA MET A 102 9.33 10.97 -17.00
C MET A 102 9.37 12.37 -17.61
N ASN A 103 8.58 12.62 -18.65
CA ASN A 103 8.64 13.87 -19.41
C ASN A 103 7.59 14.89 -18.96
N ASN A 104 6.49 14.45 -18.35
CA ASN A 104 5.45 15.34 -17.85
C ASN A 104 5.79 15.82 -16.43
N PRO A 105 6.10 17.10 -16.22
CA PRO A 105 6.56 17.61 -14.92
C PRO A 105 5.51 17.44 -13.82
N LYS A 106 4.21 17.36 -14.17
CA LYS A 106 3.09 17.18 -13.24
C LYS A 106 3.33 16.09 -12.20
N TYR A 107 3.84 14.92 -12.61
CA TYR A 107 4.07 13.81 -11.69
C TYR A 107 5.24 14.09 -10.73
N SER A 108 6.31 14.69 -11.26
CA SER A 108 7.51 15.04 -10.49
C SER A 108 7.26 16.19 -9.50
N GLU A 109 6.46 17.17 -9.89
CA GLU A 109 6.04 18.28 -9.03
C GLU A 109 5.11 17.75 -7.94
N LYS A 110 4.13 16.92 -8.30
CA LYS A 110 3.19 16.36 -7.33
C LYS A 110 3.85 15.45 -6.32
N VAL A 111 4.81 14.60 -6.74
CA VAL A 111 5.54 13.77 -5.79
C VAL A 111 6.46 14.60 -4.88
N ARG A 112 7.03 15.71 -5.38
CA ARG A 112 7.86 16.62 -4.57
C ARG A 112 7.04 17.36 -3.53
N GLU A 113 5.86 17.85 -3.90
CA GLU A 113 4.87 18.43 -2.97
C GLU A 113 4.52 17.43 -1.87
N LEU A 114 4.13 16.20 -2.24
CA LEU A 114 3.80 15.16 -1.27
C LEU A 114 5.01 14.73 -0.43
N SER A 115 6.21 14.73 -1.00
CA SER A 115 7.45 14.43 -0.29
C SER A 115 7.75 15.49 0.77
N ALA A 116 7.53 16.77 0.46
CA ALA A 116 7.69 17.85 1.43
C ALA A 116 6.72 17.69 2.60
N ILE A 117 5.43 17.45 2.31
CA ILE A 117 4.40 17.20 3.34
C ILE A 117 4.73 15.96 4.18
N TYR A 118 5.24 14.89 3.55
CA TYR A 118 5.64 13.67 4.27
C TYR A 118 6.93 13.88 5.09
N ARG A 119 7.82 14.72 4.57
CA ARG A 119 9.03 15.31 5.18
C ARG A 119 8.75 16.02 6.50
N GLU A 120 7.63 16.71 6.50
CA GLU A 120 7.23 17.65 7.54
C GLU A 120 6.65 16.87 8.72
N GLU A 121 7.50 16.67 9.73
CA GLU A 121 7.10 16.09 11.01
C GLU A 121 7.32 17.12 12.13
N GLU A 122 6.34 17.27 13.03
CA GLU A 122 6.44 18.09 14.24
C GLU A 122 7.58 17.62 15.16
N MET A 123 7.82 16.31 15.19
CA MET A 123 8.87 15.66 15.96
C MET A 123 9.54 14.59 15.09
N PRO A 124 10.88 14.58 14.99
CA PRO A 124 11.62 13.56 14.26
C PRO A 124 11.21 12.15 14.68
N SER A 125 11.07 11.25 13.71
CA SER A 125 10.67 9.86 13.94
C SER A 125 11.43 9.13 15.07
N LEU A 126 12.74 9.39 15.24
CA LEU A 126 13.54 8.81 16.32
C LEU A 126 13.13 9.37 17.70
N GLU A 127 12.99 10.69 17.81
CA GLU A 127 12.55 11.33 19.05
C GLU A 127 11.14 10.90 19.43
N LYS A 128 10.25 10.77 18.44
CA LYS A 128 8.90 10.24 18.62
C LYS A 128 8.93 8.81 19.17
N ALA A 129 9.82 7.96 18.65
CA ALA A 129 9.98 6.59 19.16
C ALA A 129 10.47 6.59 20.62
N ILE A 130 11.50 7.39 20.93
CA ILE A 130 12.01 7.54 22.30
C ILE A 130 10.87 8.01 23.23
N TRP A 131 10.14 9.05 22.83
CA TRP A 131 9.06 9.62 23.63
C TRP A 131 7.96 8.60 23.92
N TRP A 132 7.51 7.82 22.93
CA TRP A 132 6.50 6.79 23.13
C TRP A 132 7.01 5.63 23.98
N THR A 133 8.28 5.23 23.82
CA THR A 133 8.91 4.23 24.67
C THR A 133 8.92 4.70 26.12
N GLU A 134 9.38 5.92 26.39
CA GLU A 134 9.36 6.49 27.73
C GLU A 134 7.93 6.65 28.28
N TYR A 135 6.98 7.05 27.43
CA TYR A 135 5.57 7.18 27.81
C TYR A 135 5.03 5.84 28.35
N VAL A 136 5.29 4.74 27.65
CA VAL A 136 4.87 3.40 28.07
C VAL A 136 5.55 3.00 29.37
N ILE A 137 6.83 3.31 29.55
CA ILE A 137 7.58 3.06 30.79
C ILE A 137 6.96 3.85 31.97
N ARG A 138 6.74 5.17 31.79
CA ARG A 138 6.14 6.04 32.81
C ARG A 138 4.75 5.56 33.26
N HIS A 139 3.98 5.01 32.33
CA HIS A 139 2.62 4.51 32.60
C HIS A 139 2.58 2.99 32.80
N LYS A 140 3.70 2.37 33.18
CA LYS A 140 3.80 0.94 33.57
C LYS A 140 3.13 -0.01 32.56
N GLY A 141 3.40 0.20 31.27
CA GLY A 141 2.88 -0.61 30.17
C GLY A 141 1.67 -0.03 29.43
N GLY A 142 1.15 1.13 29.84
CA GLY A 142 0.17 1.89 29.04
C GLY A 142 -1.12 1.12 28.76
N ARG A 143 -1.68 0.44 29.77
CA ARG A 143 -2.88 -0.43 29.63
C ARG A 143 -4.06 0.27 28.97
N HIS A 144 -4.21 1.58 29.15
CA HIS A 144 -5.25 2.41 28.54
C HIS A 144 -5.09 2.62 27.03
N LEU A 145 -3.89 2.43 26.47
CA LEU A 145 -3.65 2.47 25.02
C LEU A 145 -3.88 1.11 24.34
N ARG A 146 -3.95 0.04 25.13
CA ARG A 146 -4.17 -1.32 24.61
C ARG A 146 -5.65 -1.53 24.37
N SER A 147 -6.00 -2.01 23.18
CA SER A 147 -7.39 -2.34 22.86
C SER A 147 -7.93 -3.41 23.80
N VAL A 148 -9.10 -3.17 24.40
CA VAL A 148 -9.82 -4.13 25.27
C VAL A 148 -10.13 -5.43 24.53
N ALA A 149 -10.21 -5.38 23.19
CA ALA A 149 -10.45 -6.55 22.36
C ALA A 149 -9.36 -7.64 22.48
N VAL A 150 -8.14 -7.28 22.90
CA VAL A 150 -7.03 -8.24 22.99
C VAL A 150 -7.22 -9.25 24.13
N ASP A 151 -7.83 -8.82 25.23
CA ASP A 151 -8.09 -9.69 26.39
C ASP A 151 -9.51 -10.30 26.33
N MET A 152 -10.23 -10.08 25.23
CA MET A 152 -11.62 -10.52 25.07
C MET A 152 -11.69 -11.98 24.63
N PRO A 153 -12.53 -12.82 25.26
CA PRO A 153 -12.79 -14.18 24.78
C PRO A 153 -13.34 -14.18 23.35
N SER A 154 -12.93 -15.16 22.55
CA SER A 154 -13.26 -15.23 21.11
C SER A 154 -14.76 -15.12 20.82
N TRP A 155 -15.63 -15.67 21.67
CA TRP A 155 -17.08 -15.61 21.46
C TRP A 155 -17.67 -14.19 21.58
N LYS A 156 -17.10 -13.33 22.43
CA LYS A 156 -17.47 -11.91 22.51
C LYS A 156 -16.85 -11.12 21.36
N TYR A 157 -15.60 -11.44 21.01
CA TYR A 157 -14.90 -10.79 19.90
C TYR A 157 -15.64 -11.00 18.57
N PHE A 158 -16.13 -12.21 18.32
CA PHE A 158 -16.94 -12.55 17.14
C PHE A 158 -18.44 -12.29 17.31
N MET A 159 -18.87 -11.70 18.43
CA MET A 159 -20.27 -11.35 18.72
C MET A 159 -21.26 -12.52 18.53
N LEU A 160 -20.85 -13.74 18.93
CA LEU A 160 -21.64 -14.95 18.74
C LEU A 160 -22.97 -14.92 19.49
N ASP A 161 -23.01 -14.21 20.62
CA ASP A 161 -24.21 -13.93 21.40
C ASP A 161 -25.22 -13.09 20.63
N VAL A 162 -24.77 -12.02 19.95
CA VAL A 162 -25.61 -11.16 19.11
C VAL A 162 -26.12 -11.93 17.89
N ILE A 163 -25.26 -12.73 17.25
CA ILE A 163 -25.66 -13.59 16.12
C ILE A 163 -26.73 -14.60 16.56
N GLY A 164 -26.53 -15.25 17.72
CA GLY A 164 -27.50 -16.18 18.29
C GLY A 164 -28.86 -15.54 18.56
N LEU A 165 -28.88 -14.34 19.14
CA LEU A 165 -30.10 -13.58 19.39
C LEU A 165 -30.83 -13.26 18.07
N LEU A 166 -30.13 -12.76 17.06
CA LEU A 166 -30.72 -12.43 15.75
C LEU A 166 -31.31 -13.67 15.06
N LEU A 167 -30.62 -14.81 15.10
CA LEU A 167 -31.12 -16.07 14.56
C LEU A 167 -32.37 -16.55 15.31
N SER A 168 -32.42 -16.41 16.63
CA SER A 168 -33.59 -16.80 17.42
C SER A 168 -34.84 -16.00 17.08
N VAL A 169 -34.70 -14.68 16.89
CA VAL A 169 -35.80 -13.79 16.48
C VAL A 169 -36.28 -14.16 15.07
N LEU A 170 -35.36 -14.45 14.15
CA LEU A 170 -35.71 -14.88 12.78
C LEU A 170 -36.46 -16.21 12.77
N VAL A 171 -36.02 -17.19 13.56
CA VAL A 171 -36.68 -18.50 13.68
C VAL A 171 -38.09 -18.34 14.28
N LEU A 172 -38.23 -17.54 15.34
CA LEU A 172 -39.54 -17.26 15.94
C LEU A 172 -40.47 -16.57 14.95
N PHE A 173 -39.98 -15.56 14.22
CA PHE A 173 -40.75 -14.87 13.21
C PHE A 173 -41.24 -15.84 12.12
N THR A 174 -40.34 -16.61 11.51
CA THR A 174 -40.72 -17.58 10.47
C THR A 174 -41.67 -18.66 11.01
N PHE A 175 -41.48 -19.13 12.24
CA PHE A 175 -42.37 -20.08 12.90
C PHE A 175 -43.78 -19.51 13.11
N THR A 176 -43.89 -18.26 13.57
CA THR A 176 -45.19 -17.59 13.73
C THR A 176 -45.89 -17.37 12.39
N CYS A 177 -45.18 -16.93 11.36
CA CYS A 177 -45.73 -16.82 10.01
C CYS A 177 -46.24 -18.17 9.47
N TYR A 178 -45.46 -19.25 9.63
CA TYR A 178 -45.88 -20.61 9.23
C TYR A 178 -47.13 -21.08 9.98
N LYS A 179 -47.23 -20.79 11.28
CA LYS A 179 -48.41 -21.13 12.07
C LYS A 179 -49.64 -20.37 11.59
N ILE A 180 -49.52 -19.07 11.32
CA ILE A 180 -50.64 -18.25 10.84
C ILE A 180 -51.12 -18.74 9.47
N THR A 181 -50.21 -19.00 8.52
CA THR A 181 -50.59 -19.45 7.16
C THR A 181 -51.14 -20.88 7.09
N LYS A 182 -50.83 -21.73 8.08
CA LYS A 182 -51.40 -23.09 8.19
C LYS A 182 -52.74 -23.13 8.93
N THR A 183 -53.04 -22.11 9.73
CA THR A 183 -54.28 -22.00 10.52
C THR A 183 -55.36 -21.19 9.81
N SER A 184 -55.01 -20.34 8.84
CA SER A 184 -55.92 -19.83 7.80
C SER A 184 -56.18 -20.86 6.71
#